data_AF-A0A832WBB6-F1
#
_entry.id   AF-A0A832WBB6-F1
#
_cell.length_a   1.000
_cell.length_b   1.000
_cell.length_c   1.000
_cell.angle_alpha   90.00
_cell.angle_beta   90.00
_cell.angle_gamma   90.00
#
_symmetry.space_group_name_H-M   'P 1'
#
loop_
_entity.id
_entity.type
_entity.pdbx_description
1 polymer ?
#
loop_
_entity_poly.entity_id
_entity_poly.type
_entity_poly.pdbx_seq_one_letter_code
_entity_poly.pdbx_strand_id
1 'polypeptide(L)'
;MENFIDLSDIAPYLSLESIWNMDEEIFLNVIQPRFWYIGQDGLRIWKCNALRAMANSGDRKYYEYIKEAVENPDRNIRNTALWACQQLGI
;
A
#
# COMPACT_ATOMS: atom_id res chain seq x y z
N MET A 1 6.35 22.82 -21.70
CA MET A 1 7.35 22.50 -20.66
C MET A 1 6.74 21.35 -19.90
N GLU A 2 7.29 20.14 -20.01
CA GLU A 2 6.82 19.00 -19.20
C GLU A 2 7.04 19.38 -17.73
N ASN A 3 5.96 19.48 -16.96
CA ASN A 3 6.05 19.62 -15.50
C ASN A 3 6.55 18.29 -14.95
N PHE A 4 7.86 18.10 -14.94
CA PHE A 4 8.48 17.04 -14.16
C PHE A 4 8.25 17.37 -12.69
N ILE A 5 7.27 16.68 -12.12
CA ILE A 5 7.03 16.71 -10.68
C ILE A 5 8.16 15.88 -10.07
N ASP A 6 8.92 16.50 -9.17
CA ASP A 6 10.12 15.94 -8.58
C ASP A 6 9.75 14.70 -7.75
N LEU A 7 10.63 13.70 -7.74
CA LEU A 7 10.51 12.53 -6.87
C LEU A 7 10.31 12.93 -5.41
N SER A 8 10.83 14.08 -5.00
CA SER A 8 10.61 14.66 -3.68
C SER A 8 9.12 14.85 -3.34
N ASP A 9 8.27 15.13 -4.33
CA ASP A 9 6.86 15.47 -4.11
C ASP A 9 6.01 14.24 -3.81
N ILE A 10 6.44 13.06 -4.28
CA ILE A 10 5.75 11.79 -4.04
C ILE A 10 6.40 10.95 -2.95
N ALA A 11 7.67 11.20 -2.60
CA ALA A 11 8.42 10.41 -1.62
C ALA A 11 7.67 10.24 -0.26
N PRO A 12 7.00 11.25 0.31
CA PRO A 12 6.23 11.09 1.56
C PRO A 12 5.09 10.08 1.46
N TYR A 13 4.59 9.83 0.26
CA TYR A 13 3.46 8.93 0.00
C TYR A 13 3.89 7.47 -0.27
N LEU A 14 5.19 7.22 -0.40
CA LEU A 14 5.73 5.91 -0.82
C LEU A 14 6.29 5.06 0.33
N SER A 15 6.19 5.52 1.59
CA SER A 15 6.43 4.63 2.74
C SER A 15 5.36 3.54 2.81
N LEU A 16 5.66 2.40 3.43
CA LEU A 16 4.69 1.30 3.54
C LEU A 16 3.44 1.74 4.31
N GLU A 17 3.64 2.50 5.39
CA GLU A 17 2.60 3.11 6.21
C GLU A 17 1.77 4.11 5.39
N SER A 18 2.42 4.97 4.59
CA SER A 18 1.73 5.94 3.73
C SER A 18 0.89 5.25 2.67
N ILE A 19 1.43 4.22 2.00
CA ILE A 19 0.70 3.44 0.99
C ILE A 19 -0.50 2.72 1.61
N TRP A 20 -0.34 2.14 2.79
CA TRP A 20 -1.43 1.45 3.50
C TRP A 20 -2.59 2.40 3.83
N ASN A 21 -2.27 3.59 4.35
CA ASN A 21 -3.24 4.61 4.76
C ASN A 21 -3.77 5.46 3.60
N MET A 22 -3.20 5.35 2.40
CA MET A 22 -3.59 6.11 1.23
C MET A 22 -5.06 5.87 0.85
N ASP A 23 -5.78 6.94 0.55
CA ASP A 23 -7.12 6.89 -0.01
C ASP A 23 -7.12 7.05 -1.53
N GLU A 24 -8.30 6.93 -2.13
CA GLU A 24 -8.48 7.03 -3.58
C GLU A 24 -8.18 8.42 -4.11
N GLU A 25 -8.47 9.48 -3.35
CA GLU A 25 -8.22 10.86 -3.75
C GLU A 25 -6.71 11.13 -3.90
N ILE A 26 -5.92 10.78 -2.87
CA ILE A 26 -4.46 10.90 -2.91
C ILE A 26 -3.90 10.01 -4.01
N PHE A 27 -4.38 8.78 -4.14
CA PHE A 27 -3.92 7.87 -5.18
C PHE A 27 -4.12 8.46 -6.58
N LEU A 28 -5.33 8.90 -6.92
CA LEU A 28 -5.67 9.38 -8.25
C LEU A 28 -5.02 10.73 -8.59
N ASN A 29 -4.87 11.63 -7.62
CA ASN A 29 -4.35 12.98 -7.87
C ASN A 29 -2.84 13.10 -7.72
N VAL A 30 -2.23 12.29 -6.84
CA VAL A 30 -0.80 12.39 -6.52
C VAL A 30 0.00 11.25 -7.14
N ILE A 31 -0.42 9.99 -6.94
CA ILE A 31 0.40 8.82 -7.31
C ILE A 31 0.16 8.39 -8.75
N GLN A 32 -1.08 8.08 -9.10
CA GLN A 32 -1.48 7.55 -10.40
C GLN A 32 -0.96 8.37 -11.58
N PRO A 33 -0.92 9.71 -11.58
CA PRO A 33 -0.44 10.45 -12.74
C PRO A 33 1.05 10.21 -13.04
N ARG A 34 1.86 9.81 -12.06
CA ARG A 34 3.28 9.45 -12.26
C ARG A 34 3.44 7.99 -12.66
N PHE A 35 2.47 7.16 -12.29
CA PHE A 35 2.38 5.75 -12.65
C PHE A 35 1.18 5.49 -13.57
N TRP A 36 1.00 6.34 -14.60
CA TRP A 36 -0.22 6.40 -15.42
C TRP A 36 -0.56 5.08 -16.12
N TYR A 37 0.43 4.21 -16.30
CA TYR A 37 0.30 2.87 -16.85
C TYR A 37 -0.32 1.86 -15.86
N ILE A 38 -0.44 2.22 -14.58
CA ILE A 38 -1.19 1.48 -13.56
C ILE A 38 -2.64 1.97 -13.59
N GLY A 39 -3.57 1.04 -13.82
CA GLY A 39 -5.01 1.34 -13.84
C GLY A 39 -5.55 1.84 -12.51
N GLN A 40 -6.78 2.35 -12.51
CA GLN A 40 -7.42 2.97 -11.33
C GLN A 40 -7.67 1.99 -10.18
N ASP A 41 -7.88 0.69 -10.47
CA ASP A 41 -7.88 -0.40 -9.47
C ASP A 41 -6.51 -0.60 -8.78
N GLY A 42 -5.51 0.19 -9.17
CA GLY A 42 -4.15 0.17 -8.67
C GLY A 42 -4.06 0.35 -7.16
N LEU A 43 -4.87 1.22 -6.54
CA LEU A 43 -4.78 1.47 -5.10
C LEU A 43 -4.84 0.18 -4.28
N ARG A 44 -5.76 -0.73 -4.63
CA ARG A 44 -5.87 -2.05 -3.99
C ARG A 44 -4.58 -2.87 -4.14
N ILE A 45 -3.98 -2.86 -5.33
CA ILE A 45 -2.73 -3.57 -5.61
C ILE A 45 -1.58 -2.98 -4.78
N TRP A 46 -1.51 -1.66 -4.70
CA TRP A 46 -0.51 -0.95 -3.89
C TRP A 46 -0.64 -1.33 -2.41
N LYS A 47 -1.86 -1.36 -1.85
CA LYS A 47 -2.10 -1.80 -0.48
C LYS A 47 -1.72 -3.26 -0.23
N CYS A 48 -2.08 -4.17 -1.13
CA CYS A 48 -1.62 -5.56 -1.07
C CYS A 48 -0.09 -5.67 -1.09
N ASN A 49 0.58 -4.90 -1.93
CA ASN A 49 2.05 -4.90 -2.01
C ASN A 49 2.69 -4.31 -0.76
N ALA A 50 2.10 -3.28 -0.15
CA ALA A 50 2.55 -2.74 1.13
C ALA A 50 2.47 -3.81 2.23
N LEU A 51 1.34 -4.51 2.38
CA LEU A 51 1.21 -5.61 3.35
C LEU A 51 2.22 -6.73 3.13
N ARG A 52 2.49 -7.09 1.86
CA ARG A 52 3.52 -8.09 1.53
C ARG A 52 4.92 -7.62 1.93
N ALA A 53 5.26 -6.37 1.62
CA ALA A 53 6.55 -5.80 1.99
C ALA A 53 6.71 -5.69 3.51
N MET A 54 5.66 -5.27 4.22
CA MET A 54 5.60 -5.26 5.68
C MET A 54 5.87 -6.66 6.25
N ALA A 55 5.17 -7.69 5.75
CA ALA A 55 5.37 -9.06 6.20
C ALA A 55 6.77 -9.60 5.90
N ASN A 56 7.26 -9.36 4.68
CA ASN A 56 8.59 -9.79 4.25
C ASN A 56 9.72 -9.12 5.03
N SER A 57 9.49 -7.93 5.60
CA SER A 57 10.49 -7.24 6.43
C SER A 57 10.72 -7.94 7.77
N GLY A 58 9.74 -8.69 8.29
CA GLY A 58 9.77 -9.25 9.64
C GLY A 58 9.76 -8.20 10.77
N ASP A 59 9.60 -6.91 10.45
CA ASP A 59 9.61 -5.83 11.42
C ASP A 59 8.29 -5.81 12.21
N ARG A 60 8.40 -6.02 13.53
CA ARG A 60 7.26 -6.11 14.44
C ARG A 60 6.43 -4.84 14.47
N LYS A 61 6.97 -3.69 14.08
CA LYS A 61 6.20 -2.43 14.02
C LYS A 61 5.03 -2.51 13.05
N TYR A 62 5.07 -3.44 12.08
CA TYR A 62 4.01 -3.60 11.09
C TYR A 62 2.87 -4.55 11.49
N TYR A 63 3.01 -5.24 12.63
CA TYR A 63 2.08 -6.31 12.99
C TYR A 63 0.66 -5.81 13.20
N GLU A 64 0.48 -4.63 13.78
CA GLU A 64 -0.86 -4.06 13.99
C GLU A 64 -1.53 -3.69 12.67
N TYR A 65 -0.81 -3.08 11.71
CA TYR A 65 -1.35 -2.83 10.37
C TYR A 65 -1.82 -4.12 9.68
N ILE A 66 -1.06 -5.20 9.81
CA ILE A 66 -1.39 -6.50 9.21
C ILE A 66 -2.63 -7.11 9.87
N LYS A 67 -2.74 -7.07 11.20
CA LYS A 67 -3.91 -7.59 11.92
C LYS A 67 -5.17 -6.80 11.60
N GLU A 68 -5.09 -5.48 11.58
CA GLU A 68 -6.23 -4.62 11.21
C GLU A 68 -6.72 -4.92 9.79
N ALA A 69 -5.80 -5.23 8.87
CA ALA A 69 -6.12 -5.54 7.48
C ALA A 69 -6.94 -6.84 7.29
N VAL A 70 -6.96 -7.73 8.29
CA VAL A 70 -7.75 -8.98 8.23
C VAL A 70 -9.26 -8.70 8.16
N GLU A 71 -9.72 -7.59 8.74
CA GLU A 71 -11.12 -7.17 8.74
C GLU A 71 -11.48 -6.19 7.61
N ASN A 72 -10.55 -5.93 6.68
CA ASN A 72 -10.75 -4.97 5.60
C ASN A 72 -11.95 -5.39 4.71
N PRO A 73 -12.82 -4.47 4.22
CA PRO A 73 -13.94 -4.86 3.35
C PRO A 73 -13.51 -5.45 1.98
N ASP A 74 -12.30 -5.15 1.49
CA ASP A 74 -11.77 -5.72 0.26
C ASP A 74 -11.20 -7.13 0.48
N ARG A 75 -11.73 -8.11 -0.27
CA ARG A 75 -11.34 -9.52 -0.14
C ARG A 75 -9.86 -9.78 -0.45
N ASN A 76 -9.27 -9.05 -1.41
CA ASN A 76 -7.86 -9.24 -1.76
C ASN A 76 -6.95 -8.73 -0.66
N ILE A 77 -7.31 -7.60 -0.05
CA ILE A 77 -6.59 -7.06 1.11
C ILE A 77 -6.67 -8.04 2.27
N ARG A 78 -7.87 -8.54 2.63
CA ARG A 78 -8.01 -9.56 3.69
C ARG A 78 -7.19 -10.80 3.43
N ASN A 79 -7.27 -11.36 2.22
CA ASN A 79 -6.51 -12.56 1.87
C ASN A 79 -5.00 -12.33 1.97
N THR A 80 -4.53 -11.13 1.61
CA THR A 80 -3.11 -10.77 1.73
C THR A 80 -2.70 -10.63 3.20
N ALA A 81 -3.56 -10.03 4.03
CA ALA A 81 -3.34 -9.92 5.47
C ALA A 81 -3.30 -11.29 6.15
N LEU A 82 -4.23 -12.18 5.83
CA LEU A 82 -4.25 -13.56 6.35
C LEU A 82 -2.99 -14.34 5.97
N TRP A 83 -2.51 -14.19 4.72
CA TRP A 83 -1.22 -14.76 4.32
C TRP A 83 -0.05 -14.17 5.12
N ALA A 84 -0.05 -12.86 5.36
CA ALA A 84 0.98 -12.18 6.13
C ALA A 84 1.00 -12.65 7.60
N CYS A 85 -0.17 -12.77 8.23
CA CYS A 85 -0.35 -13.38 9.55
C CYS A 85 0.24 -14.79 9.62
N GLN A 86 -0.12 -15.66 8.67
CA GLN A 86 0.41 -17.02 8.59
C GLN A 86 1.94 -17.04 8.43
N GLN A 87 2.48 -16.19 7.56
CA GLN A 87 3.91 -16.09 7.29
C GLN A 87 4.72 -15.64 8.51
N LEU A 88 4.15 -14.73 9.31
CA LEU A 88 4.78 -14.16 10.50
C LEU A 88 4.47 -14.94 11.79
N GLY A 89 3.47 -15.83 11.77
CA GLY A 89 2.97 -16.53 12.94
C GLY A 89 2.22 -15.63 13.93
N ILE A 90 1.43 -14.67 13.44
CA ILE A 90 0.66 -13.69 14.24
C ILE A 90 -0.82 -13.64 13.92
#